data_AF-A0AAJ8LZM8-F1
#
_entry.id   AF-A0AAJ8LZM8-F1
#
_cell.length_a   1.000
_cell.length_b   1.000
_cell.length_c   1.000
_cell.angle_alpha   90.00
_cell.angle_beta   90.00
_cell.angle_gamma   90.00
#
_symmetry.space_group_name_H-M   'P 1'
#
loop_
_entity.id
_entity.type
_entity.pdbx_description
1 polymer ?
#
loop_
_entity_poly.entity_id
_entity_poly.type
_entity_poly.pdbx_seq_one_letter_code
_entity_poly.pdbx_strand_id
1 'polypeptide(L)'
;MLSRLATRATSGWRKLSIVGSSPLLMIRENCLDMGNYSFIDLFMFLGMPGSYPSVVEPITMGWRKELRSKLIVYHILAIPASNLKATDFVSYRHFAMVAKEMNALLYSEPRKFEIKKVPVPEIGPEEILLKVDICGFCGTDQHIHEGEFIAKFPLIPGHEAVGKVVAIGDKVTGFDLGDRIAADVGETCGFCHYCRKGNELFCESFAAAGVARDGGFAEYIKYHFAKCYKIKNLTDEEATLLEPASCAIHGMDKLRMPFGAKVLLIGAGPTGLILAQLMKIGGASHVTIAANKGIKMELARKVEAGDTYIDLDRNDAAAQWAKIKEDNPYGFDVVAECTGVESIVNDAINYVTRGGTLLVYGVYEDKARLPSWSPTDIFVNEKRIIGSFSQTYCFPRAIELLDSRKIRTAGMVTDIFDLKDYQDALDKMASRKALKIAIRP
;
A
#
# COMPACT_ATOMS: atom_id res chain seq x y z
N MET A 1 42.82 -47.87 -21.53
CA MET A 1 43.01 -46.51 -20.99
C MET A 1 41.63 -45.85 -20.96
N LEU A 2 40.90 -46.01 -19.85
CA LEU A 2 40.70 -44.97 -18.81
C LEU A 2 39.96 -43.75 -19.36
N SER A 3 38.75 -43.35 -18.94
CA SER A 3 37.76 -43.86 -17.99
C SER A 3 36.49 -43.02 -18.21
N ARG A 4 35.32 -43.68 -18.29
CA ARG A 4 33.99 -43.07 -18.21
C ARG A 4 33.78 -42.50 -16.80
N LEU A 5 32.98 -41.43 -16.67
CA LEU A 5 32.06 -41.23 -15.54
C LEU A 5 30.94 -40.25 -15.96
N ALA A 6 29.83 -40.83 -16.39
CA ALA A 6 28.51 -40.24 -16.24
C ALA A 6 27.97 -40.69 -14.88
N THR A 7 27.60 -39.75 -14.01
CA THR A 7 26.86 -39.98 -12.75
C THR A 7 25.64 -39.08 -12.80
N ARG A 8 24.50 -39.55 -13.32
CA ARG A 8 23.38 -40.10 -12.53
C ARG A 8 23.26 -39.44 -11.16
N ALA A 9 22.43 -38.40 -11.05
CA ALA A 9 21.75 -38.08 -9.81
C ALA A 9 20.73 -39.20 -9.54
N THR A 10 21.12 -40.16 -8.70
CA THR A 10 20.18 -41.13 -8.12
C THR A 10 19.59 -40.51 -6.86
N SER A 11 18.34 -40.02 -6.93
CA SER A 11 17.46 -39.96 -5.76
C SER A 11 17.11 -41.40 -5.37
N GLY A 12 18.01 -42.03 -4.63
CA GLY A 12 17.87 -43.42 -4.20
C GLY A 12 17.00 -43.51 -2.96
N TRP A 13 15.81 -44.10 -3.09
CA TRP A 13 15.06 -44.65 -1.96
C TRP A 13 15.92 -45.74 -1.30
N ARG A 14 16.31 -45.58 -0.03
CA ARG A 14 16.87 -46.71 0.74
C ARG A 14 15.74 -47.41 1.49
N LYS A 15 15.44 -48.65 1.09
CA LYS A 15 14.65 -49.60 1.89
C LYS A 15 15.51 -50.08 3.05
N LEU A 16 15.14 -49.73 4.28
CA LEU A 16 15.54 -50.50 5.46
C LEU A 16 14.54 -51.64 5.62
N SER A 17 15.02 -52.88 5.47
CA SER A 17 14.22 -54.08 5.72
C SER A 17 14.11 -54.31 7.22
N ILE A 18 12.90 -54.18 7.75
CA ILE A 18 12.52 -54.76 9.05
C ILE A 18 11.31 -55.65 8.80
N VAL A 19 11.39 -56.87 9.30
CA VAL A 19 10.32 -57.87 9.28
C VAL A 19 9.25 -57.42 10.28
N GLY A 20 8.03 -57.13 9.82
CA GLY A 20 6.88 -56.82 10.68
C GLY A 20 6.05 -55.65 10.16
N SER A 21 4.74 -55.86 10.05
CA SER A 21 3.74 -54.96 9.47
C SER A 21 3.47 -53.71 10.32
N SER A 22 4.09 -52.57 9.94
CA SER A 22 3.80 -51.20 10.43
C SER A 22 4.01 -50.18 9.30
N PRO A 23 3.30 -49.02 9.27
CA PRO A 23 3.33 -48.09 8.15
C PRO A 23 4.67 -47.36 7.99
N LEU A 24 5.04 -47.09 6.73
CA LEU A 24 6.30 -46.45 6.33
C LEU A 24 6.40 -44.99 6.81
N LEU A 25 7.48 -44.66 7.50
CA LEU A 25 7.98 -43.30 7.64
C LEU A 25 8.89 -42.99 6.44
N MET A 26 8.55 -42.00 5.62
CA MET A 26 9.43 -41.51 4.55
C MET A 26 9.84 -40.07 4.84
N ILE A 27 11.12 -39.87 5.15
CA ILE A 27 11.72 -38.55 5.36
C ILE A 27 12.36 -38.11 4.04
N ARG A 28 12.07 -36.89 3.58
CA ARG A 28 12.77 -36.26 2.47
C ARG A 28 13.72 -35.22 3.04
N GLU A 29 15.01 -35.54 3.07
CA GLU A 29 16.05 -34.54 3.32
C GLU A 29 16.28 -33.72 2.05
N ASN A 30 15.92 -32.44 2.06
CA ASN A 30 16.46 -31.46 1.12
C ASN A 30 17.45 -30.59 1.91
N CYS A 31 18.76 -30.87 1.81
CA CYS A 31 19.78 -29.94 2.26
C CYS A 31 19.89 -28.78 1.26
N LEU A 32 19.29 -27.64 1.58
CA LEU A 32 19.69 -26.36 1.02
C LEU A 32 20.55 -25.65 2.06
N ASP A 33 21.85 -25.61 1.82
CA ASP A 33 22.82 -24.92 2.65
C ASP A 33 22.77 -23.42 2.33
N MET A 34 22.01 -22.66 3.12
CA MET A 34 22.16 -21.20 3.22
C MET A 34 22.34 -20.86 4.68
N GLY A 35 23.56 -20.44 5.02
CA GLY A 35 24.05 -20.27 6.38
C GLY A 35 23.07 -19.59 7.34
N ASN A 36 22.68 -20.37 8.36
CA ASN A 36 22.09 -20.00 9.66
C ASN A 36 20.66 -20.44 9.98
N TYR A 37 19.95 -21.23 9.15
CA TYR A 37 18.68 -21.85 9.57
C TYR A 37 18.50 -23.27 9.04
N SER A 38 18.14 -24.21 9.92
CA SER A 38 17.72 -25.56 9.56
C SER A 38 16.19 -25.62 9.55
N PHE A 39 15.58 -25.95 8.42
CA PHE A 39 14.14 -26.25 8.34
C PHE A 39 13.94 -27.77 8.45
N ILE A 40 12.97 -28.19 9.28
CA ILE A 40 12.49 -29.57 9.34
C ILE A 40 11.02 -29.55 8.95
N ASP A 41 10.71 -30.01 7.74
CA ASP A 41 9.33 -30.26 7.32
C ASP A 41 8.89 -31.64 7.83
N LEU A 42 7.89 -31.68 8.71
CA LEU A 42 7.28 -32.92 9.19
C LEU A 42 5.88 -33.08 8.58
N PHE A 43 5.70 -34.05 7.68
CA PHE A 43 4.37 -34.49 7.24
C PHE A 43 4.00 -35.79 7.98
N MET A 44 2.88 -35.81 8.69
CA MET A 44 2.27 -37.04 9.24
C MET A 44 1.00 -37.40 8.45
N PHE A 45 0.94 -38.62 7.92
CA PHE A 45 -0.30 -39.25 7.45
C PHE A 45 -0.90 -40.10 8.59
N LEU A 46 -2.18 -39.89 8.91
CA LEU A 46 -2.91 -40.68 9.91
C LEU A 46 -3.62 -41.87 9.24
N GLY A 47 -3.33 -43.09 9.73
CA GLY A 47 -4.08 -44.32 9.45
C GLY A 47 -4.73 -44.85 10.73
N MET A 48 -5.98 -45.29 10.63
CA MET A 48 -6.94 -45.67 11.69
C MET A 48 -6.59 -46.95 12.51
N PRO A 49 -7.31 -47.25 13.62
CA PRO A 49 -6.75 -47.92 14.80
C PRO A 49 -6.93 -49.46 14.84
N GLY A 50 -5.96 -50.13 15.44
CA GLY A 50 -5.99 -51.55 15.83
C GLY A 50 -5.20 -51.78 17.13
N SER A 51 -5.66 -52.71 17.95
CA SER A 51 -5.43 -52.87 19.39
C SER A 51 -4.19 -53.69 19.82
N TYR A 52 -3.77 -53.47 21.09
CA TYR A 52 -2.88 -54.27 21.99
C TYR A 52 -1.34 -54.08 21.89
N PRO A 53 -0.56 -54.52 22.91
CA PRO A 53 -0.66 -54.25 24.36
C PRO A 53 0.62 -53.59 24.94
N SER A 54 0.50 -53.12 26.18
CA SER A 54 1.53 -52.53 27.05
C SER A 54 2.81 -53.38 27.21
N VAL A 55 3.99 -52.80 26.93
CA VAL A 55 5.25 -52.76 27.73
C VAL A 55 6.28 -51.97 26.91
N VAL A 56 6.89 -50.92 27.47
CA VAL A 56 8.07 -50.26 26.88
C VAL A 56 9.15 -50.15 27.97
N GLU A 57 10.22 -50.94 27.81
CA GLU A 57 11.48 -50.73 28.54
C GLU A 57 12.32 -49.65 27.81
N PRO A 58 13.09 -48.81 28.52
CA PRO A 58 13.89 -47.77 27.89
C PRO A 58 15.24 -48.33 27.41
N ILE A 59 15.45 -48.33 26.10
CA ILE A 59 16.79 -48.50 25.49
C ILE A 59 17.52 -47.16 25.58
N THR A 60 18.51 -47.09 26.47
CA THR A 60 19.50 -46.01 26.50
C THR A 60 20.64 -46.33 25.54
N MET A 61 20.72 -45.63 24.40
CA MET A 61 21.92 -45.61 23.56
C MET A 61 22.64 -44.28 23.73
N GLY A 62 23.75 -44.32 24.47
CA GLY A 62 24.61 -43.17 24.70
C GLY A 62 25.49 -42.87 23.49
N TRP A 63 25.56 -41.60 23.13
CA TRP A 63 26.69 -41.03 22.38
C TRP A 63 27.14 -39.76 23.08
N ARG A 64 28.32 -39.84 23.71
CA ARG A 64 29.11 -38.66 24.11
C ARG A 64 29.86 -38.16 22.88
N LYS A 65 29.66 -36.90 22.51
CA LYS A 65 30.74 -36.05 22.00
C LYS A 65 30.41 -34.58 22.23
N GLU A 66 31.39 -33.88 22.79
CA GLU A 66 31.36 -32.48 23.18
C GLU A 66 31.11 -31.55 21.99
N LEU A 67 30.08 -30.71 22.12
CA LEU A 67 30.00 -29.43 21.45
C LEU A 67 29.38 -28.45 22.45
N ARG A 68 30.23 -27.54 22.94
CA ARG A 68 29.84 -26.43 23.81
C ARG A 68 29.00 -25.42 23.00
N SER A 69 28.01 -24.87 23.69
CA SER A 69 27.24 -23.63 23.42
C SER A 69 25.87 -23.78 22.72
N LYS A 70 24.85 -23.25 23.45
CA LYS A 70 23.44 -23.00 23.11
C LYS A 70 22.49 -24.21 23.11
N LEU A 71 22.12 -24.64 24.32
CA LEU A 71 20.97 -25.51 24.55
C LEU A 71 19.68 -24.68 24.41
N ILE A 72 19.00 -24.79 23.26
CA ILE A 72 17.58 -24.40 23.16
C ILE A 72 16.79 -25.60 23.68
N VAL A 73 16.24 -25.48 24.90
CA VAL A 73 15.37 -26.48 25.49
C VAL A 73 13.99 -26.36 24.82
N TYR A 74 13.70 -27.24 23.87
CA TYR A 74 12.31 -27.45 23.45
C TYR A 74 11.61 -28.29 24.53
N HIS A 75 10.68 -27.67 25.26
CA HIS A 75 9.71 -28.44 26.04
C HIS A 75 8.72 -29.08 25.06
N ILE A 76 9.03 -30.31 24.65
CA ILE A 76 8.04 -31.19 24.04
C ILE A 76 7.17 -31.72 25.18
N LEU A 77 6.00 -31.12 25.36
CA LEU A 77 4.93 -31.70 26.17
C LEU A 77 4.44 -32.97 25.46
N ALA A 78 4.92 -34.13 25.92
CA ALA A 78 4.39 -35.41 25.50
C ALA A 78 3.00 -35.58 26.14
N ILE A 79 1.94 -35.21 25.41
CA ILE A 79 0.56 -35.50 25.81
C ILE A 79 0.26 -36.96 25.43
N PRO A 80 -0.21 -37.81 26.36
CA PRO A 80 -0.63 -39.18 26.05
C PRO A 80 -1.76 -39.17 25.01
N ALA A 81 -1.64 -40.00 23.97
CA ALA A 81 -2.60 -40.09 22.86
C ALA A 81 -4.05 -40.41 23.30
N SER A 82 -4.26 -40.88 24.53
CA SER A 82 -5.57 -41.16 25.11
C SER A 82 -6.39 -39.92 25.49
N ASN A 83 -5.82 -38.71 25.43
CA ASN A 83 -6.48 -37.46 25.86
C ASN A 83 -6.64 -36.40 24.75
N LEU A 84 -6.27 -36.68 23.50
CA LEU A 84 -6.44 -35.75 22.38
C LEU A 84 -7.86 -35.84 21.83
N LYS A 85 -8.68 -34.79 22.01
CA LYS A 85 -9.95 -34.66 21.29
C LYS A 85 -9.67 -34.08 19.91
N ALA A 86 -10.47 -34.43 18.90
CA ALA A 86 -10.34 -33.90 17.53
C ALA A 86 -10.44 -32.36 17.45
N THR A 87 -10.86 -31.70 18.53
CA THR A 87 -10.90 -30.25 18.70
C THR A 87 -9.57 -29.61 19.09
N ASP A 88 -8.54 -30.40 19.44
CA ASP A 88 -7.26 -29.89 19.96
C ASP A 88 -6.21 -29.65 18.86
N PHE A 89 -6.55 -29.92 17.59
CA PHE A 89 -5.75 -29.52 16.44
C PHE A 89 -6.02 -28.05 16.09
N VAL A 90 -5.49 -27.15 16.92
CA VAL A 90 -5.25 -25.77 16.49
C VAL A 90 -4.31 -25.87 15.29
N SER A 91 -4.75 -25.38 14.13
CA SER A 91 -3.89 -25.31 12.96
C SER A 91 -2.70 -24.42 13.29
N TYR A 92 -1.55 -25.01 13.58
CA TYR A 92 -0.28 -24.31 13.60
C TYR A 92 0.09 -23.97 12.15
N ARG A 93 -0.67 -23.05 11.53
CA ARG A 93 -0.17 -22.28 10.40
C ARG A 93 1.01 -21.49 10.96
N HIS A 94 2.18 -21.73 10.37
CA HIS A 94 3.47 -21.20 10.80
C HIS A 94 3.38 -19.70 11.08
N PHE A 95 3.35 -19.29 12.35
CA PHE A 95 3.75 -17.93 12.66
C PHE A 95 5.26 -17.88 12.42
N ALA A 96 5.70 -17.14 11.40
CA ALA A 96 7.06 -16.61 11.46
C ALA A 96 7.23 -15.95 12.85
N MET A 97 8.39 -16.04 13.48
CA MET A 97 8.58 -15.41 14.80
C MET A 97 8.47 -13.88 14.65
N VAL A 98 7.25 -13.37 14.74
CA VAL A 98 6.92 -11.95 14.75
C VAL A 98 7.41 -11.38 16.08
N ALA A 99 8.08 -10.22 16.02
CA ALA A 99 8.55 -9.56 17.23
C ALA A 99 7.38 -9.14 18.13
N LYS A 100 7.61 -9.03 19.45
CA LYS A 100 6.58 -8.52 20.38
C LYS A 100 6.39 -7.01 20.27
N GLU A 101 7.47 -6.32 19.92
CA GLU A 101 7.51 -4.87 19.76
C GLU A 101 8.16 -4.53 18.41
N MET A 102 7.82 -3.36 17.89
CA MET A 102 8.32 -2.81 16.64
C MET A 102 8.68 -1.34 16.78
N ASN A 103 9.59 -0.84 15.95
CA ASN A 103 9.76 0.59 15.79
C ASN A 103 8.58 1.18 15.00
N ALA A 104 8.08 2.32 15.44
CA ALA A 104 7.05 3.08 14.77
C ALA A 104 7.26 4.58 15.01
N LEU A 105 6.86 5.38 14.02
CA LEU A 105 6.71 6.81 14.17
C LEU A 105 5.35 7.10 14.83
N LEU A 106 5.37 7.54 16.09
CA LEU A 106 4.16 7.87 16.82
C LEU A 106 4.01 9.38 16.97
N TYR A 107 2.90 9.92 16.48
CA TYR A 107 2.41 11.23 16.87
C TYR A 107 1.57 11.12 18.14
N SER A 108 1.94 11.89 19.16
CA SER A 108 1.13 12.02 20.39
C SER A 108 0.08 13.12 20.29
N GLU A 109 0.38 14.15 19.53
CA GLU A 109 -0.45 15.33 19.21
C GLU A 109 0.16 16.02 17.97
N PRO A 110 -0.53 17.01 17.37
CA PRO A 110 -0.01 17.74 16.21
C PRO A 110 1.42 18.24 16.42
N ARG A 111 2.27 18.10 15.39
CA ARG A 111 3.70 18.46 15.37
C ARG A 111 4.61 17.77 16.40
N LYS A 112 4.08 16.86 17.23
CA LYS A 112 4.85 16.17 18.26
C LYS A 112 4.88 14.67 18.00
N PHE A 113 5.95 14.26 17.35
CA PHE A 113 6.22 12.86 17.04
C PHE A 113 7.51 12.37 17.68
N GLU A 114 7.59 11.07 17.89
CA GLU A 114 8.79 10.35 18.29
C GLU A 114 8.83 9.01 17.58
N ILE A 115 10.05 8.48 17.37
CA ILE A 115 10.23 7.11 16.91
C ILE A 115 10.50 6.27 18.14
N LYS A 116 9.64 5.28 18.40
CA LYS A 116 9.78 4.44 19.57
C LYS A 116 9.33 3.02 19.32
N LYS A 117 9.69 2.16 20.27
CA LYS A 117 9.15 0.80 20.34
C LYS A 117 7.71 0.82 20.82
N VAL A 118 6.84 0.18 20.06
CA VAL A 118 5.43 -0.04 20.38
C VAL A 118 5.10 -1.53 20.19
N PRO A 119 4.05 -2.07 20.82
CA PRO A 119 3.64 -3.45 20.56
C PRO A 119 3.32 -3.69 19.08
N VAL A 120 3.70 -4.85 18.54
CA VAL A 120 3.23 -5.28 17.22
C VAL A 120 1.71 -5.52 17.30
N PRO A 121 0.91 -5.07 16.31
CA PRO A 121 -0.53 -5.27 16.35
C PRO A 121 -0.91 -6.75 16.37
N GLU A 122 -1.78 -7.13 17.32
CA GLU A 122 -2.41 -8.44 17.30
C GLU A 122 -3.44 -8.52 16.16
N ILE A 123 -3.41 -9.63 15.42
CA ILE A 123 -4.34 -9.88 14.32
C ILE A 123 -5.52 -10.75 14.77
N GLY A 124 -6.71 -10.38 14.31
CA GLY A 124 -7.92 -11.16 14.43
C GLY A 124 -8.06 -12.24 13.34
N PRO A 125 -9.15 -13.03 13.39
CA PRO A 125 -9.44 -14.13 12.46
C PRO A 125 -9.40 -13.77 10.97
N GLU A 126 -9.79 -12.55 10.61
CA GLU A 126 -9.92 -12.07 9.23
C GLU A 126 -8.84 -11.02 8.89
N GLU A 127 -7.80 -10.93 9.70
CA GLU A 127 -6.74 -9.94 9.52
C GLU A 127 -5.44 -10.58 9.04
N ILE A 128 -4.68 -9.80 8.28
CA ILE A 128 -3.33 -10.09 7.83
C ILE A 128 -2.39 -9.14 8.54
N LEU A 129 -1.27 -9.67 9.06
CA LEU A 129 -0.16 -8.84 9.51
C LEU A 129 0.83 -8.67 8.35
N LEU A 130 1.03 -7.43 7.96
CA LEU A 130 1.98 -7.00 6.95
C LEU A 130 3.27 -6.54 7.64
N LYS A 131 4.42 -7.12 7.27
CA LYS A 131 5.72 -6.50 7.52
C LYS A 131 5.97 -5.48 6.43
N VAL A 132 6.06 -4.21 6.80
CA VAL A 132 6.18 -3.10 5.84
C VAL A 132 7.61 -3.07 5.30
N ASP A 133 7.75 -3.15 3.98
CA ASP A 133 9.03 -2.99 3.29
C ASP A 133 9.24 -1.50 2.93
N ILE A 134 8.16 -0.80 2.56
CA ILE A 134 8.16 0.63 2.23
C ILE A 134 6.74 1.21 2.37
N CYS A 135 6.64 2.47 2.78
CA CYS A 135 5.39 3.21 2.81
C CYS A 135 5.57 4.57 2.12
N GLY A 136 4.69 4.91 1.19
CA GLY A 136 4.72 6.24 0.58
C GLY A 136 4.39 7.35 1.60
N PHE A 137 4.97 8.53 1.38
CA PHE A 137 4.67 9.77 2.10
C PHE A 137 3.76 10.63 1.21
N CYS A 138 2.56 10.91 1.69
CA CYS A 138 1.53 11.68 0.98
C CYS A 138 1.45 13.13 1.47
N GLY A 139 0.87 14.02 0.67
CA GLY A 139 0.56 15.38 1.12
C GLY A 139 -0.36 15.38 2.36
N THR A 140 -1.25 14.39 2.47
CA THR A 140 -2.09 14.20 3.65
C THR A 140 -1.28 14.00 4.93
N ASP A 141 -0.10 13.38 4.88
CA ASP A 141 0.74 13.23 6.08
C ASP A 141 1.27 14.59 6.58
N GLN A 142 1.39 15.61 5.71
CA GLN A 142 1.66 16.99 6.15
C GLN A 142 0.44 17.61 6.84
N HIS A 143 -0.78 17.38 6.34
CA HIS A 143 -1.99 17.84 7.04
C HIS A 143 -2.15 17.15 8.42
N ILE A 144 -1.82 15.86 8.51
CA ILE A 144 -1.76 15.14 9.78
C ILE A 144 -0.69 15.76 10.69
N HIS A 145 0.49 16.10 10.19
CA HIS A 145 1.52 16.78 10.97
C HIS A 145 1.00 18.06 11.63
N GLU A 146 0.15 18.81 10.92
CA GLU A 146 -0.49 20.05 11.39
C GLU A 146 -1.73 19.84 12.27
N GLY A 147 -2.20 18.59 12.42
CA GLY A 147 -3.40 18.27 13.20
C GLY A 147 -4.71 18.52 12.46
N GLU A 148 -4.66 18.62 11.14
CA GLU A 148 -5.81 18.86 10.26
C GLU A 148 -6.38 17.54 9.71
N PHE A 149 -7.34 17.66 8.79
CA PHE A 149 -8.00 16.53 8.13
C PHE A 149 -8.81 15.69 9.13
N ILE A 150 -8.95 14.37 8.91
CA ILE A 150 -9.70 13.48 9.81
C ILE A 150 -8.82 12.80 10.88
N ALA A 151 -7.64 13.36 11.15
CA ALA A 151 -6.63 12.75 12.01
C ALA A 151 -7.10 12.56 13.46
N LYS A 152 -6.70 11.45 14.10
CA LYS A 152 -7.00 11.16 15.51
C LYS A 152 -5.76 10.71 16.25
N PHE A 153 -5.27 11.52 17.18
CA PHE A 153 -4.08 11.22 17.98
C PHE A 153 -4.41 10.50 19.30
N PRO A 154 -3.51 9.65 19.83
CA PRO A 154 -2.21 9.25 19.28
C PRO A 154 -2.34 8.42 17.99
N LEU A 155 -1.36 8.55 17.09
CA LEU A 155 -1.44 8.00 15.73
C LEU A 155 -0.08 7.58 15.20
N ILE A 156 0.00 6.40 14.59
CA ILE A 156 1.05 6.04 13.63
C ILE A 156 0.55 6.42 12.22
N PRO A 157 1.17 7.36 11.49
CA PRO A 157 0.72 7.73 10.13
C PRO A 157 1.21 6.77 9.04
N GLY A 158 0.94 7.12 7.78
CA GLY A 158 1.38 6.39 6.59
C GLY A 158 0.32 5.44 6.04
N HIS A 159 -0.25 5.77 4.88
CA HIS A 159 -1.42 5.07 4.31
C HIS A 159 -1.15 4.46 2.93
N GLU A 160 0.12 4.33 2.55
CA GLU A 160 0.54 3.84 1.24
C GLU A 160 1.57 2.71 1.39
N ALA A 161 1.27 1.77 2.29
CA ALA A 161 2.18 0.72 2.71
C ALA A 161 2.21 -0.47 1.73
N VAL A 162 3.42 -0.98 1.52
CA VAL A 162 3.72 -2.17 0.73
C VAL A 162 4.65 -3.06 1.55
N GLY A 163 4.43 -4.37 1.48
CA GLY A 163 5.31 -5.31 2.16
C GLY A 163 4.89 -6.75 2.01
N LYS A 164 5.31 -7.60 2.96
CA LYS A 164 5.08 -9.04 2.94
C LYS A 164 4.18 -9.53 4.05
N VAL A 165 3.32 -10.47 3.72
CA VAL A 165 2.46 -11.16 4.70
C VAL A 165 3.32 -12.01 5.64
N VAL A 166 3.25 -11.74 6.95
CA VAL A 166 4.05 -12.46 7.97
C VAL A 166 3.21 -13.21 9.00
N ALA A 167 1.94 -12.87 9.12
CA ALA A 167 0.96 -13.64 9.89
C ALA A 167 -0.43 -13.47 9.28
N ILE A 168 -1.28 -14.49 9.46
CA ILE A 168 -2.58 -14.60 8.81
C ILE A 168 -3.59 -15.17 9.82
N GLY A 169 -4.75 -14.53 9.96
CA GLY A 169 -5.87 -15.05 10.74
C GLY A 169 -6.45 -16.36 10.18
N ASP A 170 -7.10 -17.15 11.02
CA ASP A 170 -7.61 -18.49 10.68
C ASP A 170 -8.74 -18.49 9.63
N LYS A 171 -9.46 -17.38 9.46
CA LYS A 171 -10.52 -17.22 8.44
C LYS A 171 -10.05 -16.58 7.15
N VAL A 172 -8.79 -16.18 7.06
CA VAL A 172 -8.25 -15.56 5.85
C VAL A 172 -8.08 -16.61 4.75
N THR A 173 -8.53 -16.24 3.55
CA THR A 173 -8.42 -17.05 2.34
C THR A 173 -7.74 -16.27 1.23
N GLY A 174 -7.12 -16.97 0.28
CA GLY A 174 -6.50 -16.36 -0.90
C GLY A 174 -5.10 -15.78 -0.69
N PHE A 175 -4.56 -15.80 0.53
CA PHE A 175 -3.21 -15.30 0.87
C PHE A 175 -2.36 -16.37 1.54
N ASP A 176 -1.05 -16.31 1.26
CA ASP A 176 -0.01 -17.15 1.84
C ASP A 176 1.06 -16.27 2.49
N LEU A 177 1.81 -16.84 3.45
CA LEU A 177 2.95 -16.15 4.06
C LEU A 177 4.01 -15.84 2.99
N GLY A 178 4.56 -14.63 3.04
CA GLY A 178 5.52 -14.13 2.08
C GLY A 178 4.92 -13.48 0.84
N ASP A 179 3.59 -13.55 0.65
CA ASP A 179 2.92 -12.78 -0.41
C ASP A 179 3.25 -11.28 -0.27
N ARG A 180 3.61 -10.65 -1.39
CA ARG A 180 3.77 -9.18 -1.47
C ARG A 180 2.40 -8.56 -1.67
N ILE A 181 2.01 -7.64 -0.80
CA ILE A 181 0.69 -7.00 -0.85
C ILE A 181 0.77 -5.48 -0.65
N ALA A 182 -0.23 -4.79 -1.19
CA ALA A 182 -0.68 -3.47 -0.75
C ALA A 182 -2.15 -3.58 -0.28
N ALA A 183 -2.65 -2.57 0.42
CA ALA A 183 -4.02 -2.58 0.91
C ALA A 183 -4.79 -1.30 0.57
N ASP A 184 -6.07 -1.46 0.28
CA ASP A 184 -7.04 -0.36 0.33
C ASP A 184 -7.27 0.03 1.80
N VAL A 185 -6.82 1.22 2.18
CA VAL A 185 -6.82 1.67 3.58
C VAL A 185 -8.19 2.10 4.10
N GLY A 186 -9.19 2.30 3.22
CA GLY A 186 -10.50 2.80 3.61
C GLY A 186 -11.33 1.78 4.39
N GLU A 187 -11.72 2.11 5.61
CA GLU A 187 -12.56 1.31 6.49
C GLU A 187 -13.97 1.89 6.58
N THR A 188 -14.98 1.05 6.34
CA THR A 188 -16.39 1.43 6.29
C THR A 188 -17.20 0.48 7.18
N CYS A 189 -18.30 0.96 7.78
CA CYS A 189 -19.05 0.16 8.75
C CYS A 189 -20.03 -0.84 8.10
N GLY A 190 -20.38 -0.67 6.83
CA GLY A 190 -21.31 -1.53 6.10
C GLY A 190 -22.79 -1.40 6.49
N PHE A 191 -23.15 -0.66 7.54
CA PHE A 191 -24.53 -0.61 8.04
C PHE A 191 -25.16 0.78 8.21
N CYS A 192 -24.40 1.88 8.09
CA CYS A 192 -24.98 3.23 8.23
C CYS A 192 -25.85 3.60 7.01
N HIS A 193 -26.50 4.78 7.09
CA HIS A 193 -27.34 5.31 6.01
C HIS A 193 -26.63 5.29 4.65
N TYR A 194 -25.40 5.80 4.60
CA TYR A 194 -24.63 5.92 3.36
C TYR A 194 -24.14 4.57 2.84
N CYS A 195 -23.64 3.70 3.71
CA CYS A 195 -23.21 2.35 3.32
C CYS A 195 -24.36 1.55 2.70
N ARG A 196 -25.54 1.55 3.35
CA ARG A 196 -26.73 0.83 2.84
C ARG A 196 -27.30 1.42 1.56
N LYS A 197 -26.90 2.64 1.18
CA LYS A 197 -27.22 3.28 -0.11
C LYS A 197 -26.14 3.10 -1.17
N GLY A 198 -25.11 2.29 -0.90
CA GLY A 198 -23.98 2.09 -1.81
C GLY A 198 -23.02 3.28 -1.90
N ASN A 199 -23.08 4.22 -0.96
CA ASN A 199 -22.19 5.38 -0.89
C ASN A 199 -21.20 5.24 0.27
N GLU A 200 -20.46 4.14 0.31
CA GLU A 200 -19.60 3.78 1.46
C GLU A 200 -18.51 4.81 1.77
N LEU A 201 -18.06 5.59 0.78
CA LEU A 201 -17.14 6.71 0.98
C LEU A 201 -17.66 7.73 2.01
N PHE A 202 -18.97 7.90 2.13
CA PHE A 202 -19.61 8.78 3.10
C PHE A 202 -20.02 8.05 4.38
N CYS A 203 -19.38 6.92 4.68
CA CYS A 203 -19.63 6.17 5.91
C CYS A 203 -19.49 7.09 7.13
N GLU A 204 -20.47 7.01 8.05
CA GLU A 204 -20.48 7.81 9.29
C GLU A 204 -19.37 7.41 10.26
N SER A 205 -18.79 6.21 10.05
CA SER A 205 -17.63 5.71 10.77
C SER A 205 -16.45 5.49 9.83
N PHE A 206 -16.38 6.26 8.73
CA PHE A 206 -15.24 6.19 7.81
C PHE A 206 -13.94 6.44 8.57
N ALA A 207 -12.99 5.54 8.39
CA ALA A 207 -11.63 5.69 8.87
C ALA A 207 -10.68 5.20 7.80
N ALA A 208 -9.40 5.58 7.91
CA ALA A 208 -8.37 5.02 7.07
C ALA A 208 -7.13 4.70 7.90
N ALA A 209 -6.54 3.53 7.65
CA ALA A 209 -5.25 3.14 8.20
C ALA A 209 -4.18 4.15 7.78
N GLY A 210 -3.39 4.65 8.73
CA GLY A 210 -2.42 5.73 8.54
C GLY A 210 -3.00 7.14 8.51
N VAL A 211 -4.29 7.31 8.77
CA VAL A 211 -4.94 8.63 8.85
C VAL A 211 -5.72 8.80 10.15
N ALA A 212 -6.69 7.92 10.41
CA ALA A 212 -7.51 7.94 11.63
C ALA A 212 -7.35 6.65 12.47
N ARG A 213 -6.51 5.73 11.99
CA ARG A 213 -6.07 4.47 12.59
C ARG A 213 -4.58 4.33 12.33
N ASP A 214 -3.90 3.53 13.13
CA ASP A 214 -2.45 3.30 12.97
C ASP A 214 -2.08 2.79 11.57
N GLY A 215 -0.91 3.23 11.11
CA GLY A 215 -0.45 3.21 9.73
C GLY A 215 0.88 2.50 9.49
N GLY A 216 1.41 2.72 8.30
CA GLY A 216 2.57 2.06 7.73
C GLY A 216 3.92 2.74 7.99
N PHE A 217 3.97 3.87 8.70
CA PHE A 217 5.24 4.39 9.24
C PHE A 217 5.67 3.61 10.50
N ALA A 218 5.68 2.28 10.37
CA ALA A 218 6.01 1.29 11.39
C ALA A 218 6.46 -0.02 10.72
N GLU A 219 7.23 -0.85 11.43
CA GLU A 219 7.75 -2.10 10.85
C GLU A 219 6.63 -3.11 10.51
N TYR A 220 5.48 -3.02 11.19
CA TYR A 220 4.31 -3.86 10.92
C TYR A 220 3.01 -3.04 10.96
N ILE A 221 2.07 -3.44 10.11
CA ILE A 221 0.69 -2.95 10.12
C ILE A 221 -0.25 -4.13 9.85
N LYS A 222 -1.50 -4.04 10.32
CA LYS A 222 -2.51 -5.05 10.02
C LYS A 222 -3.63 -4.49 9.15
N TYR A 223 -4.23 -5.38 8.35
CA TYR A 223 -5.37 -5.07 7.51
C TYR A 223 -6.37 -6.21 7.53
N HIS A 224 -7.64 -5.90 7.32
CA HIS A 224 -8.64 -6.91 6.99
C HIS A 224 -8.31 -7.53 5.62
N PHE A 225 -8.31 -8.87 5.49
CA PHE A 225 -7.81 -9.55 4.28
C PHE A 225 -8.53 -9.13 2.98
N ALA A 226 -9.82 -8.80 3.06
CA ALA A 226 -10.61 -8.33 1.93
C ALA A 226 -10.15 -6.97 1.36
N LYS A 227 -9.29 -6.25 2.09
CA LYS A 227 -8.67 -4.98 1.66
C LYS A 227 -7.29 -5.18 1.07
N CYS A 228 -6.71 -6.37 1.22
CA CYS A 228 -5.37 -6.68 0.72
C CYS A 228 -5.41 -7.10 -0.75
N TYR A 229 -4.37 -6.76 -1.48
CA TYR A 229 -4.21 -7.12 -2.88
C TYR A 229 -2.77 -7.55 -3.16
N LYS A 230 -2.61 -8.69 -3.85
CA LYS A 230 -1.28 -9.20 -4.22
C LYS A 230 -0.66 -8.35 -5.31
N ILE A 231 0.61 -8.01 -5.12
CA ILE A 231 1.43 -7.29 -6.10
C ILE A 231 2.30 -8.31 -6.84
N LYS A 232 2.28 -8.24 -8.17
CA LYS A 232 3.05 -9.17 -9.02
C LYS A 232 4.19 -8.47 -9.75
N ASN A 233 3.87 -7.47 -10.59
CA ASN A 233 4.82 -6.93 -11.57
C ASN A 233 5.41 -5.56 -11.18
N LEU A 234 4.86 -4.93 -10.14
CA LEU A 234 5.34 -3.65 -9.63
C LEU A 234 6.53 -3.86 -8.70
N THR A 235 7.49 -2.94 -8.73
CA THR A 235 8.45 -2.81 -7.62
C THR A 235 7.72 -2.33 -6.37
N ASP A 236 8.35 -2.45 -5.20
CA ASP A 236 7.72 -1.98 -3.96
C ASP A 236 7.51 -0.45 -4.01
N GLU A 237 8.45 0.30 -4.58
CA GLU A 237 8.31 1.75 -4.80
C GLU A 237 7.11 2.06 -5.70
N GLU A 238 6.96 1.36 -6.82
CA GLU A 238 5.84 1.56 -7.74
C GLU A 238 4.50 1.21 -7.10
N ALA A 239 4.47 0.18 -6.24
CA ALA A 239 3.27 -0.24 -5.55
C ALA A 239 2.80 0.76 -4.48
N THR A 240 3.69 1.60 -3.92
CA THR A 240 3.27 2.72 -3.05
C THR A 240 2.36 3.71 -3.79
N LEU A 241 2.35 3.69 -5.13
CA LEU A 241 1.50 4.55 -5.94
C LEU A 241 0.10 3.97 -6.21
N LEU A 242 -0.23 2.79 -5.71
CA LEU A 242 -1.55 2.16 -5.90
C LEU A 242 -2.68 2.95 -5.22
N GLU A 243 -2.47 3.41 -3.99
CA GLU A 243 -3.43 4.25 -3.28
C GLU A 243 -3.64 5.60 -4.01
N PRO A 244 -2.59 6.39 -4.34
CA PRO A 244 -2.81 7.67 -5.02
C PRO A 244 -3.34 7.51 -6.45
N ALA A 245 -3.08 6.38 -7.11
CA ALA A 245 -3.72 6.03 -8.37
C ALA A 245 -5.21 5.71 -8.19
N SER A 246 -5.58 5.02 -7.11
CA SER A 246 -6.97 4.74 -6.76
C SER A 246 -7.76 6.03 -6.53
N CYS A 247 -7.17 7.01 -5.84
CA CYS A 247 -7.74 8.35 -5.69
C CYS A 247 -7.92 9.08 -7.04
N ALA A 248 -6.93 8.97 -7.94
CA ALA A 248 -7.02 9.59 -9.27
C ALA A 248 -8.11 8.94 -10.15
N ILE A 249 -8.27 7.62 -10.06
CA ILE A 249 -9.35 6.88 -10.72
C ILE A 249 -10.72 7.32 -10.19
N HIS A 250 -10.85 7.49 -8.86
CA HIS A 250 -12.08 8.02 -8.29
C HIS A 250 -12.39 9.43 -8.83
N GLY A 251 -11.38 10.28 -8.96
CA GLY A 251 -11.49 11.59 -9.61
C GLY A 251 -12.05 11.51 -11.02
N MET A 252 -11.58 10.56 -11.83
CA MET A 252 -12.11 10.31 -13.17
C MET A 252 -13.58 9.86 -13.16
N ASP A 253 -13.97 8.99 -12.22
CA ASP A 253 -15.37 8.55 -12.08
C ASP A 253 -16.31 9.71 -11.74
N LYS A 254 -15.85 10.66 -10.91
CA LYS A 254 -16.60 11.87 -10.57
C LYS A 254 -16.67 12.84 -11.73
N LEU A 255 -15.56 13.00 -12.45
CA LEU A 255 -15.45 13.94 -13.56
C LEU A 255 -16.36 13.56 -14.73
N ARG A 256 -16.46 12.26 -15.07
CA ARG A 256 -17.18 11.78 -16.26
C ARG A 256 -16.80 12.58 -17.51
N MET A 257 -15.50 12.72 -17.71
CA MET A 257 -14.93 13.56 -18.76
C MET A 257 -15.45 13.14 -20.14
N PRO A 258 -15.87 14.08 -21.00
CA PRO A 258 -16.26 13.76 -22.37
C PRO A 258 -15.03 13.35 -23.19
N PHE A 259 -15.22 12.40 -24.12
CA PHE A 259 -14.21 12.11 -25.14
C PHE A 259 -13.98 13.35 -26.00
N GLY A 260 -12.72 13.65 -26.29
CA GLY A 260 -12.31 14.85 -27.00
C GLY A 260 -12.19 16.10 -26.12
N ALA A 261 -12.25 15.96 -24.80
CA ALA A 261 -12.08 17.10 -23.88
C ALA A 261 -10.68 17.73 -24.01
N LYS A 262 -10.63 19.06 -24.00
CA LYS A 262 -9.43 19.83 -23.67
C LYS A 262 -9.33 20.02 -22.16
N VAL A 263 -8.17 19.67 -21.60
CA VAL A 263 -7.95 19.65 -20.16
C VAL A 263 -6.84 20.62 -19.78
N LEU A 264 -7.07 21.41 -18.73
CA LEU A 264 -6.03 22.10 -17.98
C LEU A 264 -5.88 21.46 -16.60
N LEU A 265 -4.73 20.88 -16.31
CA LEU A 265 -4.38 20.38 -15.00
C LEU A 265 -3.40 21.34 -14.32
N ILE A 266 -3.79 21.88 -13.18
CA ILE A 266 -2.99 22.82 -12.40
C ILE A 266 -2.39 22.07 -11.20
N GLY A 267 -1.08 21.90 -11.19
CA GLY A 267 -0.33 21.21 -10.13
C GLY A 267 0.22 19.84 -10.53
N ALA A 268 1.54 19.74 -10.59
CA ALA A 268 2.27 18.52 -10.98
C ALA A 268 2.67 17.63 -9.78
N GLY A 269 1.77 17.44 -8.81
CA GLY A 269 1.99 16.50 -7.70
C GLY A 269 1.89 15.03 -8.14
N PRO A 270 2.29 14.05 -7.31
CA PRO A 270 2.26 12.63 -7.69
C PRO A 270 0.91 12.16 -8.24
N THR A 271 -0.16 12.41 -7.49
CA THR A 271 -1.52 12.04 -7.91
C THR A 271 -2.02 12.89 -9.08
N GLY A 272 -1.59 14.16 -9.21
CA GLY A 272 -1.89 15.01 -10.37
C GLY A 272 -1.26 14.49 -11.66
N LEU A 273 -0.03 13.97 -11.61
CA LEU A 273 0.61 13.33 -12.77
C LEU A 273 -0.06 12.01 -13.15
N ILE A 274 -0.57 11.25 -12.18
CA ILE A 274 -1.36 10.05 -12.46
C ILE A 274 -2.70 10.46 -13.09
N LEU A 275 -3.39 11.46 -12.53
CA LEU A 275 -4.65 11.97 -13.04
C LEU A 275 -4.53 12.50 -14.47
N ALA A 276 -3.45 13.23 -14.79
CA ALA A 276 -3.18 13.69 -16.16
C ALA A 276 -3.08 12.53 -17.16
N GLN A 277 -2.33 11.47 -16.80
CA GLN A 277 -2.22 10.27 -17.63
C GLN A 277 -3.58 9.58 -17.79
N LEU A 278 -4.36 9.48 -16.73
CA LEU A 278 -5.71 8.92 -16.78
C LEU A 278 -6.66 9.75 -17.65
N MET A 279 -6.54 11.08 -17.66
CA MET A 279 -7.31 11.94 -18.56
C MET A 279 -6.94 11.66 -20.02
N LYS A 280 -5.66 11.48 -20.35
CA LYS A 280 -5.24 11.05 -21.70
C LYS A 280 -5.84 9.68 -22.08
N ILE A 281 -5.72 8.69 -21.18
CA ILE A 281 -6.27 7.34 -21.39
C ILE A 281 -7.80 7.40 -21.53
N GLY A 282 -8.45 8.27 -20.77
CA GLY A 282 -9.89 8.52 -20.79
C GLY A 282 -10.39 9.31 -22.00
N GLY A 283 -9.52 9.60 -22.97
CA GLY A 283 -9.92 10.16 -24.26
C GLY A 283 -9.91 11.68 -24.34
N ALA A 284 -9.20 12.38 -23.45
CA ALA A 284 -8.92 13.80 -23.65
C ALA A 284 -8.23 14.00 -25.01
N SER A 285 -8.65 15.00 -25.79
CA SER A 285 -7.95 15.34 -27.04
C SER A 285 -6.62 16.02 -26.77
N HIS A 286 -6.51 16.71 -25.63
CA HIS A 286 -5.32 17.47 -25.25
C HIS A 286 -5.27 17.72 -23.74
N VAL A 287 -4.14 17.45 -23.11
CA VAL A 287 -3.90 17.72 -21.69
C VAL A 287 -2.76 18.71 -21.51
N THR A 288 -3.09 19.91 -21.03
CA THR A 288 -2.12 20.94 -20.64
C THR A 288 -1.84 20.84 -19.15
N ILE A 289 -0.58 20.70 -18.75
CA ILE A 289 -0.15 20.71 -17.35
C ILE A 289 0.53 22.05 -17.06
N ALA A 290 0.00 22.79 -16.08
CA ALA A 290 0.58 24.02 -15.58
C ALA A 290 1.04 23.81 -14.12
N ALA A 291 2.34 23.96 -13.87
CA ALA A 291 2.88 23.91 -12.52
C ALA A 291 4.22 24.64 -12.43
N ASN A 292 4.68 24.89 -11.21
CA ASN A 292 5.97 25.54 -10.99
C ASN A 292 7.12 24.76 -11.63
N LYS A 293 8.03 25.48 -12.29
CA LYS A 293 9.23 24.92 -12.90
C LYS A 293 10.06 24.09 -11.90
N GLY A 294 10.68 23.01 -12.38
CA GLY A 294 11.61 22.16 -11.62
C GLY A 294 11.32 20.67 -11.78
N ILE A 295 11.85 19.87 -10.84
CA ILE A 295 11.85 18.39 -10.88
C ILE A 295 10.48 17.76 -11.18
N LYS A 296 9.39 18.34 -10.66
CA LYS A 296 8.03 17.81 -10.88
C LYS A 296 7.61 17.92 -12.34
N MET A 297 7.94 19.03 -13.01
CA MET A 297 7.65 19.24 -14.43
C MET A 297 8.60 18.45 -15.34
N GLU A 298 9.87 18.26 -14.93
CA GLU A 298 10.79 17.35 -15.60
C GLU A 298 10.28 15.90 -15.58
N LEU A 299 9.78 15.45 -14.43
CA LEU A 299 9.17 14.13 -14.30
C LEU A 299 7.85 14.03 -15.07
N ALA A 300 7.01 15.07 -15.06
CA ALA A 300 5.79 15.13 -15.86
C ALA A 300 6.09 14.88 -17.35
N ARG A 301 7.15 15.50 -17.88
CA ARG A 301 7.64 15.28 -19.24
C ARG A 301 8.19 13.87 -19.44
N LYS A 302 9.00 13.38 -18.49
CA LYS A 302 9.62 12.05 -18.55
C LYS A 302 8.59 10.92 -18.61
N VAL A 303 7.48 11.05 -17.87
CA VAL A 303 6.39 10.07 -17.89
C VAL A 303 5.33 10.39 -18.96
N GLU A 304 5.52 11.46 -19.74
CA GLU A 304 4.61 11.97 -20.76
C GLU A 304 3.17 12.16 -20.23
N ALA A 305 3.07 12.73 -19.02
CA ALA A 305 1.81 12.89 -18.29
C ALA A 305 0.78 13.74 -19.05
N GLY A 306 1.24 14.72 -19.82
CA GLY A 306 0.43 15.63 -20.63
C GLY A 306 0.95 15.75 -22.07
N ASP A 307 0.37 16.70 -22.80
CA ASP A 307 0.72 17.04 -24.19
C ASP A 307 1.42 18.40 -24.27
N THR A 308 0.98 19.36 -23.46
CA THR A 308 1.62 20.67 -23.29
C THR A 308 2.02 20.89 -21.83
N TYR A 309 3.19 21.47 -21.62
CA TYR A 309 3.76 21.73 -20.30
C TYR A 309 4.05 23.22 -20.16
N ILE A 310 3.39 23.88 -19.21
CA ILE A 310 3.58 25.30 -18.90
C ILE A 310 4.34 25.42 -17.58
N ASP A 311 5.61 25.76 -17.67
CA ASP A 311 6.48 26.00 -16.51
C ASP A 311 6.17 27.38 -15.90
N LEU A 312 5.47 27.39 -14.77
CA LEU A 312 5.14 28.60 -14.02
C LEU A 312 6.36 29.09 -13.22
N ASP A 313 6.61 30.39 -13.23
CA ASP A 313 7.56 31.00 -12.30
C ASP A 313 6.90 31.18 -10.93
N ARG A 314 7.64 30.88 -9.86
CA ARG A 314 7.11 30.97 -8.49
C ARG A 314 6.88 32.40 -8.04
N ASN A 315 7.64 33.34 -8.58
CA ASN A 315 7.62 34.73 -8.16
C ASN A 315 6.66 35.56 -9.03
N ASP A 316 6.57 35.24 -10.32
CA ASP A 316 5.68 35.92 -11.26
C ASP A 316 5.26 35.01 -12.42
N ALA A 317 4.06 34.44 -12.30
CA ALA A 317 3.47 33.58 -13.33
C ALA A 317 2.50 34.32 -14.27
N ALA A 318 2.38 35.65 -14.18
CA ALA A 318 1.32 36.39 -14.87
C ALA A 318 1.38 36.22 -16.40
N ALA A 319 2.58 36.25 -16.98
CA ALA A 319 2.77 36.06 -18.41
C ALA A 319 2.38 34.65 -18.88
N GLN A 320 2.71 33.62 -18.10
CA GLN A 320 2.36 32.23 -18.39
C GLN A 320 0.85 32.01 -18.33
N TRP A 321 0.19 32.59 -17.33
CA TRP A 321 -1.27 32.54 -17.20
C TRP A 321 -1.98 33.29 -18.33
N ALA A 322 -1.47 34.47 -18.71
CA ALA A 322 -1.98 35.22 -19.85
C ALA A 322 -1.86 34.40 -21.15
N LYS A 323 -0.71 33.76 -21.37
CA LYS A 323 -0.49 32.89 -22.53
C LYS A 323 -1.45 31.69 -22.56
N ILE A 324 -1.70 31.04 -21.42
CA ILE A 324 -2.68 29.93 -21.35
C ILE A 324 -4.06 30.39 -21.85
N LYS A 325 -4.49 31.60 -21.48
CA LYS A 325 -5.76 32.19 -21.93
C LYS A 325 -5.73 32.57 -23.41
N GLU A 326 -4.64 33.17 -23.89
CA GLU A 326 -4.46 33.54 -25.30
C GLU A 326 -4.52 32.32 -26.21
N ASP A 327 -3.81 31.24 -25.85
CA ASP A 327 -3.78 29.99 -26.60
C ASP A 327 -5.12 29.23 -26.53
N ASN A 328 -5.98 29.55 -25.55
CA ASN A 328 -7.26 28.88 -25.31
C ASN A 328 -8.38 29.91 -25.06
N PRO A 329 -8.79 30.68 -26.08
CA PRO A 329 -9.72 31.81 -25.91
C PRO A 329 -11.12 31.40 -25.42
N TYR A 330 -11.49 30.13 -25.57
CA TYR A 330 -12.74 29.57 -25.08
C TYR A 330 -12.61 28.84 -23.74
N GLY A 331 -11.41 28.75 -23.17
CA GLY A 331 -11.12 27.94 -21.99
C GLY A 331 -11.01 26.44 -22.28
N PHE A 332 -11.11 25.65 -21.23
CA PHE A 332 -10.97 24.19 -21.21
C PHE A 332 -12.28 23.52 -20.80
N ASP A 333 -12.58 22.37 -21.38
CA ASP A 333 -13.75 21.54 -21.02
C ASP A 333 -13.63 21.04 -19.58
N VAL A 334 -12.41 20.74 -19.15
CA VAL A 334 -12.08 20.38 -17.78
C VAL A 334 -10.90 21.20 -17.27
N VAL A 335 -11.06 21.79 -16.09
CA VAL A 335 -9.94 22.33 -15.30
C VAL A 335 -9.84 21.50 -14.03
N ALA A 336 -8.68 20.89 -13.78
CA ALA A 336 -8.41 20.11 -12.57
C ALA A 336 -7.42 20.86 -11.68
N GLU A 337 -7.89 21.33 -10.53
CA GLU A 337 -7.09 22.00 -9.52
C GLU A 337 -6.53 20.94 -8.55
N CYS A 338 -5.20 20.74 -8.58
CA CYS A 338 -4.50 19.68 -7.85
C CYS A 338 -3.43 20.23 -6.89
N THR A 339 -3.48 21.51 -6.53
CA THR A 339 -2.49 22.19 -5.68
C THR A 339 -2.94 22.34 -4.23
N GLY A 340 -4.25 22.43 -3.97
CA GLY A 340 -4.77 22.70 -2.63
C GLY A 340 -4.54 24.14 -2.16
N VAL A 341 -4.34 25.08 -3.10
CA VAL A 341 -4.04 26.48 -2.79
C VAL A 341 -5.25 27.35 -3.10
N GLU A 342 -5.72 28.12 -2.12
CA GLU A 342 -6.92 28.96 -2.22
C GLU A 342 -6.90 29.95 -3.39
N SER A 343 -5.79 30.65 -3.61
CA SER A 343 -5.71 31.61 -4.73
C SER A 343 -5.82 30.91 -6.08
N ILE A 344 -5.23 29.72 -6.21
CA ILE A 344 -5.24 28.95 -7.47
C ILE A 344 -6.64 28.44 -7.80
N VAL A 345 -7.41 27.96 -6.82
CA VAL A 345 -8.78 27.49 -7.07
C VAL A 345 -9.75 28.63 -7.36
N ASN A 346 -9.51 29.81 -6.76
CA ASN A 346 -10.22 31.04 -7.10
C ASN A 346 -9.99 31.41 -8.58
N ASP A 347 -8.76 31.28 -9.07
CA ASP A 347 -8.42 31.61 -10.45
C ASP A 347 -8.83 30.51 -11.44
N ALA A 348 -8.80 29.24 -11.03
CA ALA A 348 -9.02 28.07 -11.88
C ALA A 348 -10.37 28.11 -12.63
N ILE A 349 -11.44 28.61 -11.99
CA ILE A 349 -12.77 28.70 -12.61
C ILE A 349 -12.80 29.58 -13.87
N ASN A 350 -11.87 30.54 -13.97
CA ASN A 350 -11.77 31.47 -15.09
C ASN A 350 -11.17 30.82 -16.35
N TYR A 351 -10.63 29.62 -16.23
CA TYR A 351 -10.14 28.82 -17.36
C TYR A 351 -11.18 27.81 -17.86
N VAL A 352 -12.31 27.67 -17.16
CA VAL A 352 -13.37 26.71 -17.52
C VAL A 352 -14.22 27.31 -18.65
N THR A 353 -14.43 26.52 -19.70
CA THR A 353 -15.33 26.88 -20.80
C THR A 353 -16.80 26.88 -20.38
N ARG A 354 -17.69 27.34 -21.27
CA ARG A 354 -19.14 27.24 -21.08
C ARG A 354 -19.58 25.78 -21.05
N GLY A 355 -20.32 25.37 -20.04
CA GLY A 355 -20.71 23.98 -19.78
C GLY A 355 -19.57 23.10 -19.25
N GLY A 356 -18.37 23.66 -19.05
CA GLY A 356 -17.20 22.95 -18.58
C GLY A 356 -17.23 22.63 -17.08
N THR A 357 -16.24 21.87 -16.62
CA THR A 357 -16.14 21.41 -15.23
C THR A 357 -14.84 21.86 -14.57
N LEU A 358 -14.94 22.49 -13.39
CA LEU A 358 -13.85 22.62 -12.43
C LEU A 358 -13.87 21.41 -11.48
N LEU A 359 -12.82 20.60 -11.50
CA LEU A 359 -12.56 19.55 -10.53
C LEU A 359 -11.65 20.11 -9.44
N VAL A 360 -12.20 20.25 -8.23
CA VAL A 360 -11.46 20.56 -7.01
C VAL A 360 -10.90 19.25 -6.46
N TYR A 361 -9.61 19.00 -6.72
CA TYR A 361 -8.93 17.74 -6.41
C TYR A 361 -7.89 17.88 -5.29
N GLY A 362 -7.32 19.07 -5.10
CA GLY A 362 -6.38 19.33 -4.00
C GLY A 362 -7.00 19.21 -2.62
N VAL A 363 -6.17 18.90 -1.62
CA VAL A 363 -6.53 18.95 -0.19
C VAL A 363 -6.19 20.35 0.32
N TYR A 364 -7.12 20.97 1.06
CA TYR A 364 -7.00 22.33 1.58
C TYR A 364 -6.89 22.29 3.11
N GLU A 365 -6.32 23.34 3.68
CA GLU A 365 -6.36 23.59 5.13
C GLU A 365 -7.82 23.73 5.60
N ASP A 366 -8.16 23.27 6.80
CA ASP A 366 -9.55 23.29 7.31
C ASP A 366 -10.11 24.72 7.45
N LYS A 367 -9.22 25.70 7.63
CA LYS A 367 -9.56 27.12 7.68
C LYS A 367 -9.72 27.76 6.30
N ALA A 368 -9.53 27.01 5.21
CA ALA A 368 -9.76 27.54 3.88
C ALA A 368 -11.19 28.05 3.74
N ARG A 369 -11.38 29.10 2.95
CA ARG A 369 -12.67 29.76 2.79
C ARG A 369 -13.20 29.58 1.38
N LEU A 370 -14.51 29.77 1.26
CA LEU A 370 -15.19 29.69 -0.02
C LEU A 370 -14.52 30.64 -1.03
N PRO A 371 -14.25 30.15 -2.25
CA PRO A 371 -13.77 31.00 -3.32
C PRO A 371 -14.75 32.14 -3.64
N SER A 372 -14.23 33.31 -3.99
CA SER A 372 -15.03 34.46 -4.44
C SER A 372 -15.41 34.31 -5.92
N TRP A 373 -16.23 33.30 -6.20
CA TRP A 373 -16.72 33.03 -7.55
C TRP A 373 -18.00 33.81 -7.86
N SER A 374 -18.16 34.22 -9.12
CA SER A 374 -19.38 34.88 -9.59
C SER A 374 -20.51 33.86 -9.79
N PRO A 375 -21.61 33.92 -9.01
CA PRO A 375 -22.75 33.04 -9.24
C PRO A 375 -23.41 33.24 -10.60
N THR A 376 -23.37 34.48 -11.12
CA THR A 376 -23.86 34.80 -12.47
C THR A 376 -23.01 34.13 -13.54
N ASP A 377 -21.69 34.10 -13.39
CA ASP A 377 -20.81 33.40 -14.33
C ASP A 377 -21.12 31.89 -14.33
N ILE A 378 -21.25 31.30 -13.14
CA ILE A 378 -21.59 29.88 -12.99
C ILE A 378 -22.95 29.57 -13.63
N PHE A 379 -23.97 30.38 -13.35
CA PHE A 379 -25.33 30.18 -13.84
C PHE A 379 -25.44 30.36 -15.36
N VAL A 380 -24.96 31.49 -15.89
CA VAL A 380 -25.10 31.83 -17.32
C VAL A 380 -24.28 30.90 -18.20
N ASN A 381 -23.11 30.47 -17.73
CA ASN A 381 -22.22 29.60 -18.48
C ASN A 381 -22.37 28.13 -18.10
N GLU A 382 -23.35 27.76 -17.26
CA GLU A 382 -23.61 26.40 -16.77
C GLU A 382 -22.36 25.65 -16.30
N LYS A 383 -21.44 26.37 -15.63
CA LYS A 383 -20.19 25.77 -15.14
C LYS A 383 -20.49 24.79 -14.01
N ARG A 384 -19.85 23.63 -14.06
CA ARG A 384 -19.93 22.60 -13.02
C ARG A 384 -18.73 22.71 -12.10
N ILE A 385 -18.96 22.59 -10.80
CA ILE A 385 -17.89 22.56 -9.79
C ILE A 385 -18.08 21.29 -8.99
N ILE A 386 -17.10 20.41 -9.02
CA ILE A 386 -17.16 19.10 -8.36
C ILE A 386 -15.94 18.88 -7.49
N GLY A 387 -16.11 18.15 -6.40
CA GLY A 387 -15.02 17.66 -5.56
C GLY A 387 -14.77 16.18 -5.79
N SER A 388 -13.55 15.73 -5.48
CA SER A 388 -13.20 14.31 -5.36
C SER A 388 -12.49 14.09 -4.04
N PHE A 389 -13.09 13.26 -3.18
CA PHE A 389 -12.56 12.94 -1.85
C PHE A 389 -12.20 11.46 -1.79
N SER A 390 -10.94 11.13 -1.50
CA SER A 390 -10.45 9.75 -1.31
C SER A 390 -10.95 8.80 -2.42
N GLN A 391 -11.20 7.53 -2.10
CA GLN A 391 -11.68 6.51 -3.01
C GLN A 391 -12.38 5.36 -2.28
N THR A 392 -13.28 4.69 -2.99
CA THR A 392 -13.79 3.35 -2.63
C THR A 392 -13.89 2.52 -3.90
N TYR A 393 -13.60 1.21 -3.82
CA TYR A 393 -13.68 0.26 -4.95
C TYR A 393 -12.77 0.59 -6.16
N CYS A 394 -11.74 1.42 -5.98
CA CYS A 394 -10.86 1.84 -7.07
C CYS A 394 -9.57 1.01 -7.16
N PHE A 395 -9.15 0.37 -6.06
CA PHE A 395 -7.90 -0.37 -5.95
C PHE A 395 -7.68 -1.46 -7.01
N PRO A 396 -8.67 -2.32 -7.34
CA PRO A 396 -8.48 -3.32 -8.40
C PRO A 396 -8.13 -2.69 -9.76
N ARG A 397 -8.80 -1.58 -10.13
CA ARG A 397 -8.53 -0.86 -11.37
C ARG A 397 -7.16 -0.19 -11.35
N ALA A 398 -6.73 0.32 -10.19
CA ALA A 398 -5.39 0.88 -10.04
C ALA A 398 -4.32 -0.18 -10.29
N ILE A 399 -4.48 -1.37 -9.72
CA ILE A 399 -3.57 -2.50 -9.95
C ILE A 399 -3.51 -2.84 -11.43
N GLU A 400 -4.65 -3.02 -12.09
CA GLU A 400 -4.67 -3.36 -13.52
C GLU A 400 -3.95 -2.32 -14.38
N LEU A 401 -4.15 -1.02 -14.11
CA LEU A 401 -3.55 0.07 -14.89
C LEU A 401 -2.04 0.24 -14.63
N LEU A 402 -1.58 0.02 -13.40
CA LEU A 402 -0.16 0.07 -13.06
C LEU A 402 0.56 -1.20 -13.54
N ASP A 403 0.01 -2.40 -13.29
CA ASP A 403 0.61 -3.67 -13.73
C ASP A 403 0.74 -3.74 -15.26
N SER A 404 -0.26 -3.23 -15.99
CA SER A 404 -0.22 -3.15 -17.46
C SER A 404 0.64 -2.00 -18.00
N ARG A 405 1.27 -1.22 -17.11
CA ARG A 405 2.13 -0.06 -17.45
C ARG A 405 1.42 1.01 -18.28
N LYS A 406 0.08 1.07 -18.20
CA LYS A 406 -0.72 2.14 -18.81
C LYS A 406 -0.50 3.45 -18.08
N ILE A 407 -0.31 3.40 -16.76
CA ILE A 407 0.19 4.52 -15.97
C ILE A 407 1.70 4.35 -15.83
N ARG A 408 2.45 5.35 -16.30
CA ARG A 408 3.91 5.39 -16.23
C ARG A 408 4.33 6.01 -14.91
N THR A 409 5.03 5.22 -14.10
CA THR A 409 5.44 5.57 -12.73
C THR A 409 6.96 5.65 -12.55
N ALA A 410 7.72 5.37 -13.62
CA ALA A 410 9.17 5.23 -13.56
C ALA A 410 9.86 6.52 -13.04
N GLY A 411 10.48 6.41 -11.87
CA GLY A 411 11.18 7.52 -11.20
C GLY A 411 10.24 8.54 -10.55
N MET A 412 8.95 8.22 -10.36
CA MET A 412 8.04 9.09 -9.62
C MET A 412 8.36 9.13 -8.12
N VAL A 413 8.77 7.99 -7.54
CA VAL A 413 9.38 7.93 -6.20
C VAL A 413 10.81 8.45 -6.31
N THR A 414 11.02 9.69 -5.86
CA THR A 414 12.27 10.42 -6.06
C THR A 414 13.24 10.29 -4.91
N ASP A 415 12.72 10.09 -3.70
CA ASP A 415 13.51 10.07 -2.48
C ASP A 415 12.98 8.97 -1.56
N ILE A 416 13.91 8.26 -0.90
CA ILE A 416 13.60 7.23 0.09
C ILE A 416 14.39 7.55 1.35
N PHE A 417 13.70 7.58 2.49
CA PHE A 417 14.30 7.79 3.80
C PHE A 417 14.06 6.56 4.68
N ASP A 418 14.98 6.28 5.60
CA ASP A 418 14.70 5.35 6.69
C ASP A 418 13.77 6.02 7.71
N LEU A 419 13.00 5.24 8.46
CA LEU A 419 12.07 5.77 9.48
C LEU A 419 12.76 6.70 10.48
N LYS A 420 13.97 6.34 10.92
CA LYS A 420 14.82 7.15 11.82
C LYS A 420 15.09 8.58 11.29
N ASP A 421 15.04 8.78 9.98
CA ASP A 421 15.34 10.03 9.29
C ASP A 421 14.05 10.77 8.88
N TYR A 422 12.92 10.48 9.55
CA TYR A 422 11.61 11.04 9.19
C TYR A 422 11.55 12.57 9.26
N GLN A 423 12.32 13.23 10.14
CA GLN A 423 12.42 14.70 10.15
C GLN A 423 13.00 15.22 8.83
N ASP A 424 14.02 14.57 8.27
CA ASP A 424 14.60 14.96 6.99
C ASP A 424 13.60 14.75 5.84
N ALA A 425 12.77 13.70 5.92
CA ALA A 425 11.69 13.46 4.98
C ALA A 425 10.61 14.58 5.03
N LEU A 426 10.22 15.01 6.24
CA LEU A 426 9.30 16.14 6.45
C LEU A 426 9.87 17.43 5.84
N ASP A 427 11.12 17.75 6.13
CA ASP A 427 11.80 18.95 5.64
C ASP A 427 11.93 18.91 4.10
N LYS A 428 12.23 17.73 3.54
CA LYS A 428 12.29 17.52 2.09
C LYS A 428 10.93 17.74 1.44
N MET A 429 9.85 17.22 2.04
CA MET A 429 8.48 17.42 1.55
C MET A 429 8.11 18.91 1.57
N ALA A 430 8.39 19.61 2.68
CA ALA A 430 8.14 21.04 2.85
C ALA A 430 8.91 21.90 1.83
N SER A 431 10.13 21.50 1.45
CA SER A 431 10.92 22.19 0.44
C SER A 431 10.31 22.14 -0.98
N ARG A 432 9.34 21.24 -1.22
CA ARG A 432 8.70 20.99 -2.52
C ARG A 432 9.67 20.57 -3.63
N LYS A 433 10.85 20.04 -3.26
CA LYS A 433 11.90 19.55 -4.18
C LYS A 433 11.87 18.03 -4.41
N ALA A 434 10.89 17.33 -3.85
CA ALA A 434 10.58 15.93 -4.16
C ALA A 434 9.29 15.86 -4.95
N LEU A 435 9.12 14.83 -5.79
CA LEU A 435 7.81 14.49 -6.33
C LEU A 435 7.07 13.61 -5.33
N LYS A 436 7.56 12.39 -5.11
CA LYS A 436 7.05 11.43 -4.14
C LYS A 436 8.20 10.95 -3.25
N ILE A 437 7.98 11.00 -1.94
CA ILE A 437 8.88 10.46 -0.93
C ILE A 437 8.31 9.12 -0.47
N ALA A 438 9.18 8.19 -0.09
CA ALA A 438 8.81 6.97 0.60
C ALA A 438 9.68 6.73 1.84
N ILE A 439 9.13 6.04 2.83
CA ILE A 439 9.76 5.73 4.11
C ILE A 439 9.97 4.22 4.20
N ARG A 440 11.17 3.78 4.59
CA ARG A 440 11.48 2.40 4.94
C ARG A 440 11.51 2.26 6.47
N PRO A 441 10.55 1.51 7.05
CA PRO A 441 10.48 1.27 8.49
C PRO A 441 11.71 0.66 9.14
#